data_AF-A0A5K0Z197-F1
#
_entry.id   AF-A0A5K0Z197-F1
#
_cell.length_a   1.000
_cell.length_b   1.000
_cell.length_c   1.000
_cell.angle_alpha   90.00
_cell.angle_beta   90.00
_cell.angle_gamma   90.00
#
_symmetry.space_group_name_H-M   'P 1'
#
loop_
_entity.id
_entity.type
_entity.pdbx_description
1 polymer ?
#
loop_
_entity_poly.entity_id
_entity_poly.type
_entity_poly.pdbx_seq_one_letter_code
_entity_poly.pdbx_strand_id
1 'polypeptide(L)' 'VEPKKFGMLANWQRQYTMEDILTQLKKEMASPHNRKSVQPPEGTFF' A
#
# COMPACT_ATOMS: atom_id res chain seq x y z
N VAL A 1 7.84 9.15 0.41
CA VAL A 1 6.57 8.49 0.79
C VAL A 1 5.53 9.57 1.00
N GLU A 2 4.39 9.52 0.31
CA GLU A 2 3.27 10.44 0.55
C GLU A 2 2.25 9.76 1.48
N PRO A 3 2.23 10.08 2.80
CA PRO A 3 1.41 9.36 3.76
C PRO A 3 -0.10 9.47 3.47
N LYS A 4 -0.52 10.58 2.83
CA LYS A 4 -1.92 10.83 2.46
C LYS A 4 -2.49 9.83 1.46
N LYS A 5 -1.64 9.15 0.68
CA LYS A 5 -2.07 8.11 -0.26
C LYS A 5 -2.34 6.78 0.43
N PHE A 6 -1.95 6.63 1.69
CA PHE A 6 -2.11 5.41 2.46
C PHE A 6 -2.61 5.73 3.88
N GLY A 7 -3.93 5.73 4.05
CA GLY A 7 -4.60 6.27 5.24
C GLY A 7 -4.11 5.72 6.58
N MET A 8 -3.62 4.47 6.62
CA MET A 8 -3.03 3.85 7.81
C MET A 8 -1.72 4.54 8.22
N LEU A 9 -0.85 4.89 7.27
CA LEU A 9 0.40 5.62 7.54
C LEU A 9 0.12 7.10 7.86
N ALA A 10 -0.94 7.68 7.29
CA ALA A 10 -1.36 9.04 7.64
C ALA A 10 -1.80 9.20 9.11
N ASN A 11 -2.33 8.13 9.72
CA ASN A 11 -2.83 8.11 11.09
C ASN A 11 -2.11 7.06 11.95
N TRP A 12 -0.79 6.95 11.77
CA TRP A 12 0.02 5.90 12.41
C TRP A 12 -0.21 5.81 13.92
N GLN A 13 -0.53 4.60 14.41
CA GLN A 13 -0.67 4.28 15.82
C GLN A 13 0.45 3.32 16.24
N ARG A 14 0.97 3.48 17.46
CA ARG A 14 2.06 2.64 17.98
C ARG A 14 1.76 1.14 17.98
N GLN A 15 0.49 0.78 18.09
CA GLN A 15 0.02 -0.61 18.10
C GLN A 15 0.03 -1.27 16.72
N TYR A 16 0.17 -0.51 15.64
CA TYR A 16 0.25 -1.08 14.31
C TYR A 16 1.56 -1.83 14.11
N THR A 17 1.45 -2.95 13.42
CA THR A 17 2.51 -3.90 13.15
C THR A 17 2.85 -3.91 11.66
N MET A 18 3.93 -4.62 11.32
CA MET A 18 4.26 -4.88 9.92
C MET A 18 3.16 -5.68 9.20
N GLU A 19 2.46 -6.56 9.91
CA GLU A 19 1.34 -7.32 9.37
C GLU A 19 0.18 -6.40 8.97
N ASP A 20 -0.14 -5.40 9.79
CA ASP A 20 -1.16 -4.40 9.48
C ASP A 20 -0.82 -3.64 8.19
N ILE A 21 0.43 -3.20 8.07
CA ILE A 21 0.93 -2.48 6.89
C ILE A 21 0.80 -3.33 5.63
N LEU A 22 1.32 -4.56 5.65
CA LEU A 22 1.30 -5.45 4.49
C LEU A 22 -0.12 -5.85 4.10
N THR A 23 -0.98 -6.10 5.09
CA THR A 23 -2.40 -6.42 4.86
C THR A 23 -3.14 -5.26 4.22
N GLN A 24 -2.91 -4.04 4.70
CA GLN A 24 -3.56 -2.86 4.13
C GLN A 24 -3.00 -2.52 2.74
N LEU A 25 -1.71 -2.73 2.49
CA LEU A 25 -1.10 -2.56 1.16
C LEU A 25 -1.74 -3.53 0.15
N LYS A 26 -1.91 -4.80 0.51
CA LYS A 26 -2.58 -5.79 -0.33
C LYS A 26 -4.02 -5.38 -0.65
N LYS A 27 -4.77 -4.83 0.32
CA LYS A 27 -6.12 -4.31 0.09
C LYS A 27 -6.14 -3.14 -0.89
N GLU A 28 -5.21 -2.20 -0.75
CA GLU A 28 -5.10 -1.05 -1.66
C GLU A 28 -4.77 -1.49 -3.09
N MET A 29 -3.88 -2.47 -3.28
CA MET A 29 -3.57 -3.02 -4.62
C MET A 29 -4.81 -3.66 -5.28
N ALA A 30 -5.72 -4.23 -4.49
CA ALA A 30 -6.94 -4.86 -4.98
C ALA A 30 -8.11 -3.88 -5.17
N SER A 31 -7.97 -2.60 -4.80
CA SER A 31 -9.05 -1.61 -4.91
C SER A 31 -9.49 -1.43 -6.38
N PRO A 32 -10.76 -1.08 -6.67
CA PRO A 32 -11.24 -0.92 -8.04
C PRO A 32 -10.43 0.06 -8.89
N HIS A 33 -9.87 1.09 -8.24
CA HIS A 33 -9.02 2.10 -8.86
C HIS A 33 -7.63 1.53 -9.19
N ASN A 34 -7.02 0.75 -8.30
CA ASN A 34 -5.64 0.27 -8.46
C ASN A 34 -5.54 -1.05 -9.22
N ARG A 35 -6.55 -1.94 -9.14
CA ARG A 35 -6.50 -3.30 -9.71
C ARG A 35 -6.30 -3.35 -11.22
N LYS A 36 -6.57 -2.24 -11.93
CA LYS A 36 -6.39 -2.09 -13.38
C LYS A 36 -5.13 -1.30 -13.76
N SER A 37 -4.32 -0.90 -12.78
CA SER A 37 -3.10 -0.15 -13.04
C SER A 37 -2.07 -1.04 -13.72
N VAL A 38 -1.44 -0.52 -14.78
CA VAL A 38 -0.34 -1.20 -15.46
C VAL A 38 0.82 -1.32 -14.50
N GLN A 39 1.29 -2.55 -14.25
CA GLN A 39 2.51 -2.80 -13.47
C GLN A 39 3.74 -2.67 -14.37
N PRO A 40 4.88 -2.22 -13.84
CA PRO A 40 6.15 -2.32 -14.53
C PRO A 40 6.52 -3.81 -14.78
N PRO A 41 7.48 -4.10 -15.67
CA PRO A 41 8.00 -5.45 -15.85
C PRO A 41 8.49 -6.04 -14.53
N GLU A 42 8.23 -7.34 -14.33
CA GLU A 42 8.75 -8.07 -13.18
C GLU A 42 10.30 -7.99 -13.16
N GLY A 43 10.87 -7.79 -11.96
CA GLY A 43 12.31 -7.59 -11.78
C GLY A 43 12.82 -6.16 -12.00
N THR A 44 11.93 -5.16 -12.11
CA THR A 44 12.32 -3.74 -12.07
C THR A 44 12.73 -3.31 -10.65
N PHE A 45 13.80 -2.53 -10.50
CA PHE A 45 14.30 -2.00 -9.22
C PHE A 45 14.15 -0.47 -9.15
N PHE A 46 13.94 0.09 -7.95
CA PHE A 46 13.71 1.52 -7.68
C PHE A 46 14.63 2.07 -6.58
#